data_AF-A0A519H1C1-F1
#
_entry.id   AF-A0A519H1C1-F1
#
_cell.length_a   1.000
_cell.length_b   1.000
_cell.length_c   1.000
_cell.angle_alpha   90.00
_cell.angle_beta   90.00
_cell.angle_gamma   90.00
#
_symmetry.space_group_name_H-M   'P 1'
#
loop_
_entity.id
_entity.type
_entity.pdbx_description
1 polymer ?
#
loop_
_entity_poly.entity_id
_entity_poly.type
_entity_poly.pdbx_seq_one_letter_code
_entity_poly.pdbx_strand_id
1 'polypeptide(L)'
;MNSGYMLRWMRRTAPMAVSLLTPKFWCGAALLAGLVPLGAQAASMHVAPLRLDLGPQRPVASLIIGNPEQTEIAVQAEAVAWTQTDGKDVYTPTREVLIN
;
A
#
# COMPACT_ATOMS: atom_id res chain seq x y z
N MET A 1 54.85 -6.96 -49.81
CA MET A 1 54.97 -8.09 -48.86
C MET A 1 56.39 -8.13 -48.32
N ASN A 2 56.68 -7.38 -47.25
CA ASN A 2 57.76 -7.73 -46.32
C ASN A 2 57.54 -6.98 -45.00
N SER A 3 57.75 -7.69 -43.90
CA SER A 3 57.38 -7.37 -42.53
C SER A 3 58.61 -6.90 -41.73
N GLY A 4 58.37 -6.16 -40.64
CA GLY A 4 59.20 -6.27 -39.43
C GLY A 4 60.04 -5.04 -39.08
N TYR A 5 59.46 -4.11 -38.33
CA TYR A 5 60.23 -3.17 -37.50
C TYR A 5 60.12 -3.54 -36.01
N MET A 6 61.27 -3.99 -35.51
CA MET A 6 61.81 -3.87 -34.15
C MET A 6 61.08 -2.89 -33.21
N LEU A 7 60.66 -3.37 -32.04
CA LEU A 7 60.87 -2.71 -30.73
C LEU A 7 60.86 -3.83 -29.66
N ARG A 8 61.95 -4.17 -28.97
CA ARG A 8 62.80 -3.41 -28.04
C ARG A 8 62.27 -3.43 -26.58
N TRP A 9 63.01 -4.20 -25.77
CA TRP A 9 63.16 -4.24 -24.29
C TRP A 9 62.16 -5.01 -23.41
N MET A 10 62.69 -6.10 -22.84
CA MET A 10 62.34 -6.67 -21.54
C MET A 10 62.72 -5.71 -20.40
N ARG A 11 61.81 -5.53 -19.44
CA ARG A 11 62.15 -5.13 -18.06
C ARG A 11 61.35 -6.03 -17.12
N ARG A 12 62.05 -6.93 -16.39
CA ARG A 12 61.50 -7.68 -15.26
C ARG A 12 61.48 -6.78 -14.03
N THR A 13 60.33 -6.69 -13.34
CA THR A 13 60.27 -6.62 -11.87
C THR A 13 58.93 -7.19 -11.40
N ALA A 14 58.98 -7.96 -10.30
CA ALA A 14 57.97 -8.88 -9.77
C ALA A 14 56.76 -8.18 -9.10
N PRO A 15 55.70 -8.92 -8.71
CA PRO A 15 54.38 -8.37 -8.41
C PRO A 15 54.31 -7.81 -6.98
N MET A 16 53.87 -6.57 -6.82
CA MET A 16 53.34 -6.12 -5.53
C MET A 16 51.96 -6.75 -5.36
N ALA A 17 51.87 -7.63 -4.38
CA ALA A 17 50.66 -8.29 -3.94
C ALA A 17 49.56 -7.24 -3.68
N VAL A 18 48.56 -7.19 -4.55
CA VAL A 18 47.28 -6.59 -4.23
C VAL A 18 46.63 -7.53 -3.24
N SER A 19 46.79 -7.19 -1.96
CA SER A 19 46.10 -7.85 -0.86
C SER A 19 44.61 -7.64 -1.06
N LEU A 20 43.94 -8.62 -1.67
CA LEU A 20 42.49 -8.68 -1.79
C LEU A 20 41.92 -8.86 -0.39
N LEU A 21 41.62 -7.74 0.27
CA LEU A 21 40.78 -7.71 1.44
C LEU A 21 39.47 -8.46 1.13
N THR A 22 39.18 -9.37 2.03
CA THR A 22 38.13 -10.39 2.02
C THR A 22 36.73 -9.89 1.64
N PRO A 23 35.91 -10.72 0.97
CA PRO A 23 34.55 -10.37 0.53
C PRO A 23 33.54 -10.49 1.68
N LYS A 24 33.79 -9.82 2.81
CA LYS A 24 33.01 -9.93 4.05
C LYS A 24 32.15 -8.70 4.35
N PHE A 25 31.81 -7.91 3.34
CA PHE A 25 30.93 -6.73 3.51
C PHE A 25 29.66 -6.75 2.65
N TRP A 26 29.33 -7.88 2.00
CA TRP A 26 28.09 -8.00 1.22
C TRP A 26 26.88 -8.55 1.97
N CYS A 27 27.05 -9.15 3.15
CA CYS A 27 25.90 -9.65 3.92
C CYS A 27 25.16 -8.55 4.71
N GLY A 28 25.82 -7.44 5.05
CA GLY A 28 25.22 -6.38 5.87
C GLY A 28 24.19 -5.51 5.14
N ALA A 29 24.35 -5.33 3.82
CA ALA A 29 23.45 -4.50 3.02
C ALA A 29 22.09 -5.17 2.74
N ALA A 30 22.04 -6.50 2.72
CA ALA A 30 20.80 -7.25 2.46
C ALA A 30 19.78 -7.15 3.61
N LEU A 31 20.25 -7.01 4.87
CA LEU A 31 19.38 -6.91 6.04
C LEU A 31 18.68 -5.54 6.18
N LEU A 32 19.29 -4.46 5.65
CA LEU A 32 18.70 -3.12 5.71
C LEU A 32 17.71 -2.84 4.55
N ALA A 33 17.80 -3.57 3.44
CA ALA A 33 16.91 -3.41 2.29
C ALA A 33 15.47 -3.94 2.54
N GLY A 34 15.28 -4.83 3.52
CA GLY A 34 13.96 -5.39 3.86
C GLY A 34 13.11 -4.52 4.79
N LEU A 35 13.65 -3.40 5.29
CA LEU A 35 12.97 -2.48 6.21
C LEU A 35 12.24 -1.33 5.51
N VAL A 36 12.22 -1.29 4.18
CA VAL A 36 11.43 -0.29 3.46
C VAL A 36 9.95 -0.69 3.59
N PRO A 37 9.11 0.09 4.29
CA PRO A 37 7.69 -0.19 4.33
C PRO A 37 7.15 -0.08 2.91
N LEU A 38 6.71 -1.22 2.36
CA LEU A 38 5.91 -1.24 1.14
C LEU A 38 4.67 -0.40 1.44
N GLY A 39 4.46 0.66 0.67
CA GLY A 39 3.45 1.68 0.98
C GLY A 39 2.10 1.06 1.32
N ALA A 40 1.51 1.47 2.45
CA ALA A 40 0.16 1.08 2.80
C ALA A 40 -0.81 1.68 1.77
N GLN A 41 -1.54 0.84 1.04
CA GLN A 41 -2.61 1.30 0.17
C GLN A 41 -3.82 1.64 1.04
N ALA A 42 -4.06 2.94 1.24
CA ALA A 42 -5.25 3.42 1.91
C ALA A 42 -6.34 3.61 0.85
N ALA A 43 -7.40 2.80 0.92
CA ALA A 43 -8.58 3.03 0.11
C ALA A 43 -9.33 4.27 0.62
N SER A 44 -9.70 5.15 -0.29
CA SER A 44 -10.47 6.35 -0.02
C SER A 44 -11.91 6.19 -0.50
N MET A 45 -12.86 6.71 0.28
CA MET A 45 -14.27 6.75 -0.07
C MET A 45 -14.90 8.02 0.48
N HIS A 46 -15.93 8.53 -0.20
CA HIS A 46 -16.73 9.64 0.28
C HIS A 46 -18.18 9.22 0.45
N VAL A 47 -18.80 9.71 1.52
CA VAL A 47 -20.21 9.43 1.84
C VAL A 47 -20.92 10.74 2.13
N ALA A 48 -22.07 10.98 1.50
CA ALA A 48 -22.88 12.15 1.75
C ALA A 48 -24.38 11.88 1.53
N PRO A 49 -25.27 12.42 2.37
CA PRO A 49 -25.01 13.13 3.63
C PRO A 49 -24.67 12.17 4.79
N LEU A 50 -24.11 12.66 5.90
CA LEU A 50 -23.79 11.80 7.07
C LEU A 50 -25.01 11.47 7.95
N ARG A 51 -26.13 12.20 7.77
CA ARG A 51 -27.37 11.99 8.51
C ARG A 51 -28.55 12.08 7.54
N LEU A 52 -29.47 11.13 7.70
CA LEU A 52 -30.75 11.10 7.02
C LEU A 52 -31.84 11.19 8.08
N ASP A 53 -32.84 12.04 7.85
CA ASP A 53 -34.02 12.11 8.71
C ASP A 53 -35.21 11.61 7.88
N LEU A 54 -35.71 10.42 8.26
CA LEU A 54 -36.87 9.77 7.64
C LEU A 54 -38.11 9.98 8.51
N GLY A 55 -39.25 10.18 7.87
CA GLY A 55 -40.53 10.32 8.58
C GLY A 55 -41.73 10.24 7.63
N PRO A 56 -42.97 10.38 8.14
CA PRO A 56 -44.17 10.18 7.32
C PRO A 56 -44.25 11.08 6.08
N GLN A 57 -43.70 12.29 6.15
CA GLN A 57 -43.67 13.24 5.02
C GLN A 57 -42.46 13.05 4.09
N ARG A 58 -41.41 12.37 4.55
CA ARG A 58 -40.17 12.09 3.80
C ARG A 58 -39.71 10.65 4.10
N PRO A 59 -40.42 9.65 3.55
CA PRO A 59 -40.16 8.24 3.85
C PRO A 59 -38.94 7.68 3.09
N VAL A 60 -38.40 8.42 2.13
CA VAL A 60 -37.27 8.02 1.29
C VAL A 60 -36.23 9.13 1.29
N ALA A 61 -34.96 8.75 1.37
CA ALA A 61 -33.82 9.64 1.21
C ALA A 61 -32.68 8.91 0.49
N SER A 62 -31.69 9.65 0.01
CA SER A 62 -30.55 9.11 -0.73
C SER A 62 -29.25 9.35 0.02
N LEU A 63 -28.44 8.30 0.10
CA LEU A 63 -27.04 8.34 0.52
C LEU A 63 -26.17 8.06 -0.71
N ILE A 64 -25.18 8.90 -0.96
CA ILE A 64 -24.24 8.75 -2.07
C ILE A 64 -22.92 8.26 -1.51
N ILE A 65 -22.43 7.14 -2.05
CA ILE A 65 -21.10 6.59 -1.76
C ILE A 65 -20.27 6.71 -3.04
N GLY A 66 -19.13 7.39 -2.95
CA GLY A 66 -18.21 7.60 -4.06
C GLY A 66 -16.86 6.96 -3.80
N ASN A 67 -16.36 6.23 -4.80
CA ASN A 67 -14.98 5.75 -4.86
C ASN A 67 -14.19 6.66 -5.83
N PRO A 68 -13.27 7.51 -5.35
CA PRO A 68 -12.47 8.38 -6.21
C PRO A 68 -11.30 7.64 -6.88
N GLU A 69 -11.02 6.40 -6.50
CA GLU A 69 -9.91 5.61 -7.02
C GLU A 69 -10.30 4.84 -8.29
N GLN A 70 -9.28 4.43 -9.05
CA GLN A 70 -9.47 3.63 -10.26
C GLN A 70 -9.62 2.13 -9.95
N THR A 71 -9.42 1.74 -8.71
CA THR A 71 -9.56 0.36 -8.25
C THR A 71 -11.01 0.10 -7.85
N GLU A 72 -11.60 -0.97 -8.39
CA GLU A 72 -12.96 -1.38 -8.05
C GLU A 72 -13.06 -1.85 -6.59
N ILE A 73 -14.16 -1.49 -5.93
CA ILE A 73 -14.45 -1.88 -4.54
C ILE A 73 -15.86 -2.48 -4.45
N ALA A 74 -16.01 -3.53 -3.65
CA ALA A 74 -17.32 -4.07 -3.28
C ALA A 74 -17.84 -3.33 -2.04
N VAL A 75 -19.11 -2.90 -2.07
CA VAL A 75 -19.77 -2.19 -0.96
C VAL A 75 -21.00 -2.97 -0.53
N GLN A 76 -21.17 -3.11 0.79
CA GLN A 76 -22.38 -3.63 1.42
C GLN A 76 -22.91 -2.59 2.41
N ALA A 77 -24.23 -2.40 2.41
CA ALA A 77 -24.91 -1.54 3.35
C ALA A 77 -26.02 -2.32 4.08
N GLU A 78 -26.14 -2.09 5.38
CA GLU A 78 -27.14 -2.70 6.24
C GLU A 78 -27.69 -1.65 7.21
N ALA A 79 -29.00 -1.66 7.43
CA ALA A 79 -29.65 -0.83 8.44
C ALA A 79 -29.91 -1.65 9.71
N VAL A 80 -29.56 -1.07 10.86
CA VAL A 80 -29.82 -1.64 12.18
C VAL A 80 -30.63 -0.66 13.02
N ALA A 81 -31.50 -1.18 13.88
CA ALA A 81 -32.12 -0.36 14.91
C ALA A 81 -31.09 -0.09 16.01
N TRP A 82 -30.89 1.20 16.32
CA TRP A 82 -30.01 1.63 17.38
C TRP A 82 -30.82 2.07 18.59
N THR A 83 -30.43 1.55 19.75
CA THR A 83 -30.93 2.00 21.06
C THR A 83 -29.74 2.16 22.00
N GLN A 84 -29.93 2.93 23.07
CA GLN A 84 -28.90 3.08 24.09
C GLN A 84 -29.49 2.67 25.45
N THR A 85 -28.86 1.70 26.09
CA THR A 85 -29.28 1.12 27.38
C THR A 85 -28.11 1.21 28.35
N ASP A 86 -28.30 1.83 29.50
CA ASP A 86 -27.26 2.04 30.52
C ASP A 86 -25.97 2.69 29.96
N GLY A 87 -26.13 3.63 29.00
CA GLY A 87 -25.02 4.32 28.34
C GLY A 87 -24.25 3.48 27.33
N LYS A 88 -24.73 2.28 27.00
CA LYS A 88 -24.14 1.39 25.99
C LYS A 88 -25.00 1.36 24.74
N ASP A 89 -24.36 1.44 23.58
CA ASP A 89 -25.02 1.31 22.30
C ASP A 89 -25.39 -0.16 22.03
N VAL A 90 -26.64 -0.37 21.63
CA VAL A 90 -27.21 -1.68 21.30
C VAL A 90 -27.78 -1.59 19.89
N TYR A 91 -27.32 -2.50 19.03
CA TYR A 91 -27.73 -2.60 17.63
C TYR A 91 -28.48 -3.91 17.40
N THR A 92 -29.68 -3.84 16.83
CA THR A 92 -30.48 -5.03 16.49
C THR A 92 -30.87 -5.02 15.01
N PRO A 93 -30.96 -6.21 14.36
CA PRO A 93 -31.45 -6.29 13.00
C PRO A 93 -32.86 -5.69 12.88
N THR A 94 -33.13 -4.95 11.82
CA THR A 94 -34.43 -4.31 11.59
C THR A 94 -34.92 -4.51 10.15
N ARG A 95 -36.22 -4.35 9.96
CA ARG A 95 -36.90 -4.30 8.65
C ARG A 95 -37.65 -3.00 8.42
N GLU A 96 -37.48 -2.03 9.33
CA GLU A 96 -38.16 -0.73 9.28
C GLU A 96 -37.60 0.19 8.18
N VAL A 97 -36.34 -0.03 7.80
CA VAL A 97 -35.67 0.67 6.70
C VAL A 97 -35.22 -0.36 5.67
N LEU A 98 -35.48 -0.04 4.39
CA LEU A 98 -35.03 -0.84 3.25
C LEU A 98 -33.95 -0.06 2.49
N ILE A 99 -32.89 -0.75 2.10
CA ILE A 99 -31.80 -0.22 1.28
C ILE A 99 -31.95 -0.79 -0.13
N ASN A 100 -31.87 0.07 -1.14
CA ASN A 100 -31.98 -0.25 -2.56
C ASN A 100 -30.95 0.54 -3.38
#